data_AF-A0AAW3ZTC9-F1
#
_entry.id   AF-A0AAW3ZTC9-F1
#
_cell.length_a   1.000
_cell.length_b   1.000
_cell.length_c   1.000
_cell.angle_alpha   90.00
_cell.angle_beta   90.00
_cell.angle_gamma   90.00
#
_symmetry.space_group_name_H-M   'P 1'
#
loop_
_entity.id
_entity.type
_entity.pdbx_description
1 polymer ?
#
loop_
_entity_poly.entity_id
_entity_poly.type
_entity_poly.pdbx_seq_one_letter_code
_entity_poly.pdbx_strand_id
1 'polypeptide(L)'
;MLESLANTLSLKGVLDGLKPFGWEHIDHWAQGEFHHDVVLRVKNTPQELPGPVVVVSTNCNGGVKEVLCLGDVPDRFGLWHYRCPENPEFEGPAPDVRGFARTVHWFNPCDLLKPGTRSEYKEEFRKRQRGGGYVCVDASEE
;
A
#
# COMPACT_ATOMS: atom_id res chain seq x y z
N MET A 1 -9.11 13.40 9.51
CA MET A 1 -9.60 12.02 9.32
C MET A 1 -8.48 11.04 9.01
N LEU A 2 -7.61 11.31 8.03
CA LEU A 2 -6.52 10.39 7.63
C LEU A 2 -5.59 9.99 8.78
N GLU A 3 -5.16 10.95 9.60
CA GLU A 3 -4.40 10.70 10.83
C GLU A 3 -5.13 9.74 11.79
N SER A 4 -6.43 9.94 11.99
CA SER A 4 -7.23 9.06 12.86
C SER A 4 -7.31 7.64 12.32
N LEU A 5 -7.46 7.47 11.00
CA LEU A 5 -7.45 6.16 10.36
C LEU A 5 -6.08 5.48 10.50
N ALA A 6 -5.01 6.19 10.18
CA ALA A 6 -3.64 5.67 10.26
C ALA A 6 -3.28 5.28 11.71
N ASN A 7 -3.66 6.09 12.70
CA ASN A 7 -3.38 5.84 14.12
C ASN A 7 -4.21 4.70 14.74
N THR A 8 -5.12 4.07 14.00
CA THR A 8 -5.69 2.78 14.42
C THR A 8 -4.68 1.63 14.34
N LEU A 9 -3.56 1.84 13.63
CA LEU A 9 -2.43 0.91 13.44
C LEU A 9 -2.80 -0.47 12.87
N SER A 10 -4.05 -0.67 12.46
CA SER A 10 -4.55 -1.95 11.96
C SER A 10 -5.53 -1.74 10.81
N LEU A 11 -5.49 -2.62 9.81
CA LEU A 11 -6.41 -2.57 8.68
C LEU A 11 -7.86 -2.64 9.15
N LYS A 12 -8.16 -3.50 10.12
CA LYS A 12 -9.50 -3.57 10.73
C LYS A 12 -9.96 -2.21 11.27
N GLY A 13 -9.08 -1.49 11.98
CA GLY A 13 -9.40 -0.17 12.51
C GLY A 13 -9.69 0.86 11.41
N VAL A 14 -8.94 0.82 10.31
CA VAL A 14 -9.24 1.65 9.13
C VAL A 14 -10.59 1.29 8.52
N LEU A 15 -10.88 0.00 8.31
CA LEU A 15 -12.14 -0.46 7.73
C LEU A 15 -13.35 -0.13 8.61
N ASP A 16 -13.21 -0.23 9.93
CA ASP A 16 -14.23 0.17 10.91
C ASP A 16 -14.45 1.70 10.89
N GLY A 17 -13.37 2.48 10.79
CA GLY A 17 -13.44 3.94 10.66
C GLY A 17 -14.10 4.41 9.35
N LEU A 18 -13.96 3.63 8.27
CA LEU A 18 -14.61 3.90 6.98
C LEU A 18 -16.04 3.33 6.89
N LYS A 19 -16.43 2.42 7.79
CA LYS A 19 -17.73 1.73 7.76
C LYS A 19 -18.95 2.67 7.69
N PRO A 20 -19.02 3.81 8.42
CA PRO A 20 -20.15 4.73 8.34
C PRO A 20 -20.36 5.33 6.94
N PHE A 21 -19.30 5.43 6.15
CA PHE A 21 -19.32 6.01 4.80
C PHE A 21 -19.55 4.95 3.72
N GLY A 22 -19.42 3.67 4.08
CA GLY A 22 -19.40 2.55 3.14
C GLY A 22 -18.14 2.55 2.28
N TRP A 23 -17.63 1.35 1.99
CA TRP A 23 -16.48 1.17 1.11
C TRP A 23 -16.65 -0.04 0.22
N GLU A 24 -15.93 -0.01 -0.89
CA GLU A 24 -15.75 -1.10 -1.83
C GLU A 24 -14.27 -1.45 -1.87
N HIS A 25 -13.95 -2.75 -1.76
CA HIS A 25 -12.60 -3.25 -1.98
C HIS A 25 -12.36 -3.33 -3.48
N ILE A 26 -11.42 -2.53 -3.98
CA ILE A 26 -11.08 -2.47 -5.40
C ILE A 26 -10.01 -3.50 -5.72
N ASP A 27 -8.93 -3.53 -4.94
CA ASP A 27 -7.81 -4.41 -5.19
C ASP A 27 -6.93 -4.58 -3.93
N HIS A 28 -6.17 -5.67 -3.90
CA HIS A 28 -5.16 -5.97 -2.90
C HIS A 28 -3.84 -6.33 -3.59
N TRP A 29 -2.89 -5.41 -3.55
CA TRP A 29 -1.58 -5.64 -4.14
C TRP A 29 -0.64 -6.22 -3.11
N ALA A 30 -0.54 -7.55 -3.08
CA ALA A 30 0.53 -8.26 -2.38
C ALA A 30 1.87 -7.98 -3.06
N GLN A 31 2.75 -7.33 -2.31
CA GLN A 31 3.98 -6.72 -2.78
C GLN A 31 5.12 -7.21 -1.88
N GLY A 32 5.35 -8.50 -2.06
CA GLY A 32 6.24 -9.40 -1.35
C GLY A 32 5.91 -9.53 0.12
N GLU A 33 6.93 -9.81 0.91
CA GLU A 33 6.77 -10.20 2.31
C GLU A 33 6.33 -9.04 3.21
N PHE A 34 6.75 -7.83 2.85
CA PHE A 34 6.72 -6.71 3.78
C PHE A 34 5.80 -5.60 3.35
N HIS A 35 5.26 -5.55 2.14
CA HIS A 35 4.40 -4.45 1.69
C HIS A 35 3.13 -4.99 1.04
N HIS A 36 2.00 -4.43 1.44
CA HIS A 36 0.74 -4.65 0.76
C HIS A 36 0.04 -3.31 0.62
N ASP A 37 -0.70 -3.12 -0.46
CA ASP A 37 -1.62 -2.01 -0.60
C ASP A 37 -3.05 -2.55 -0.73
N VAL A 38 -3.92 -2.12 0.17
CA VAL A 38 -5.37 -2.36 0.06
C VAL A 38 -6.01 -1.11 -0.52
N VAL A 39 -6.60 -1.24 -1.70
CA VAL A 39 -7.22 -0.14 -2.44
C VAL A 39 -8.72 -0.16 -2.19
N LEU A 40 -9.23 0.93 -1.63
CA LEU A 40 -10.63 1.08 -1.23
C LEU A 40 -11.25 2.28 -1.93
N ARG A 41 -12.49 2.15 -2.41
CA ARG A 41 -13.32 3.28 -2.83
C ARG A 41 -14.38 3.55 -1.77
N VAL A 42 -14.39 4.75 -1.21
CA VAL A 42 -15.37 5.21 -0.21
C VAL A 42 -16.61 5.69 -0.94
N LYS A 43 -17.77 5.09 -0.64
CA LYS A 43 -19.02 5.31 -1.39
C LYS A 43 -19.63 6.68 -1.10
N ASN A 44 -19.76 7.04 0.17
CA ASN A 44 -20.26 8.33 0.61
C ASN A 44 -19.12 9.16 1.19
N THR A 45 -18.24 9.69 0.32
CA THR A 45 -17.02 10.41 0.72
C THR A 45 -17.35 11.59 1.66
N PRO A 46 -16.88 11.59 2.93
CA PRO A 46 -17.11 12.71 3.83
C PRO A 46 -16.20 13.89 3.50
N GLN A 47 -16.58 15.10 3.95
CA GLN A 47 -15.86 16.34 3.65
C GLN A 47 -14.42 16.32 4.19
N GLU A 48 -14.16 15.58 5.26
CA GLU A 48 -12.85 15.44 5.90
C GLU A 48 -11.92 14.46 5.17
N LEU A 49 -12.42 13.76 4.15
CA LEU A 49 -11.64 12.86 3.29
C LEU A 49 -11.36 13.55 1.95
N PRO A 50 -10.10 13.91 1.63
CA PRO A 50 -9.76 14.73 0.44
C PRO A 50 -10.13 14.13 -0.93
N GLY A 51 -10.41 12.83 -0.99
CA GLY A 51 -10.75 12.11 -2.20
C GLY A 51 -11.51 10.81 -1.91
N PRO A 52 -12.13 10.21 -2.94
CA PRO A 52 -12.97 9.03 -2.77
C PRO A 52 -12.19 7.73 -2.66
N VAL A 53 -10.88 7.72 -2.95
CA VAL A 53 -10.05 6.51 -2.92
C VAL A 53 -9.10 6.56 -1.73
N VAL A 54 -9.02 5.46 -0.99
CA VAL A 54 -8.08 5.27 0.12
C VAL A 54 -7.18 4.08 -0.21
N VAL A 55 -5.87 4.30 -0.23
CA VAL A 55 -4.89 3.22 -0.32
C VAL A 55 -4.28 3.04 1.06
N VAL A 56 -4.44 1.85 1.63
CA VAL A 56 -3.90 1.50 2.95
C VAL A 56 -2.67 0.63 2.74
N SER A 57 -1.49 1.17 3.01
CA SER A 57 -0.27 0.39 3.00
C SER A 57 -0.09 -0.34 4.30
N THR A 58 0.06 -1.66 4.23
CA THR A 58 0.24 -2.53 5.39
C THR A 58 1.52 -3.36 5.29
N ASN A 59 1.88 -4.02 6.38
CA ASN A 59 2.69 -5.24 6.33
C ASN A 59 1.77 -6.47 6.11
N CYS A 60 2.36 -7.68 6.13
CA CYS A 60 1.64 -8.94 5.91
C CYS A 60 0.61 -9.29 7.00
N ASN A 61 0.73 -8.73 8.22
CA ASN A 61 -0.23 -8.97 9.30
C ASN A 61 -1.33 -7.90 9.42
N GLY A 62 -1.41 -6.98 8.45
CA GLY A 62 -2.42 -5.92 8.41
C GLY A 62 -2.12 -4.71 9.29
N GLY A 63 -0.90 -4.60 9.83
CA GLY A 63 -0.40 -3.40 10.51
C GLY A 63 -0.21 -2.25 9.54
N VAL A 64 -0.89 -1.12 9.82
CA VAL A 64 -0.92 0.06 8.93
C VAL A 64 0.37 0.86 9.04
N LYS A 65 0.92 1.21 7.88
CA LYS A 65 2.12 2.06 7.75
C LYS A 65 1.80 3.42 7.17
N GLU A 66 0.93 3.44 6.18
CA GLU A 66 0.55 4.65 5.45
C GLU A 66 -0.92 4.53 5.05
N VAL A 67 -1.61 5.66 5.07
CA VAL A 67 -2.94 5.82 4.47
C VAL A 67 -2.83 6.97 3.49
N LEU A 68 -2.99 6.68 2.21
CA LEU A 68 -3.08 7.68 1.15
C LEU A 68 -4.55 7.92 0.81
N CYS A 69 -4.88 9.16 0.46
CA CYS A 69 -6.18 9.55 -0.06
C CYS A 69 -6.01 10.14 -1.46
N LEU A 70 -6.70 9.56 -2.43
CA LEU A 70 -6.52 9.84 -3.84
C LEU A 70 -7.83 10.27 -4.50
N GLY A 71 -7.70 11.04 -5.59
CA GLY A 71 -8.82 11.42 -6.44
C GLY A 71 -9.44 10.27 -7.23
N ASP A 72 -8.62 9.29 -7.64
CA ASP A 72 -9.06 8.10 -8.35
C ASP A 72 -8.16 6.89 -8.04
N VAL A 73 -8.55 5.70 -8.50
CA VAL A 73 -7.78 4.47 -8.34
C VAL A 73 -6.46 4.63 -9.09
N PRO A 74 -5.31 4.51 -8.40
CA PRO A 74 -4.03 4.69 -9.05
C PRO A 74 -3.67 3.46 -9.89
N ASP A 75 -2.84 3.66 -10.91
CA ASP A 75 -2.09 2.54 -11.47
C ASP A 75 -1.13 1.97 -10.41
N ARG A 76 -1.06 0.64 -10.30
CA ARG A 76 -0.22 -0.04 -9.30
C ARG A 76 1.24 0.38 -9.40
N PHE A 77 1.79 0.45 -10.61
CA PHE A 77 3.20 0.79 -10.82
C PHE A 77 3.42 2.31 -10.91
N GLY A 78 2.42 3.10 -11.30
CA GLY A 78 2.40 4.55 -11.11
C GLY A 78 2.50 4.94 -9.63
N LEU A 79 1.84 4.20 -8.73
CA LEU A 79 1.99 4.40 -7.29
C LEU A 79 3.39 4.03 -6.78
N TRP A 80 4.00 2.97 -7.32
CA TRP A 80 5.40 2.66 -7.02
C TRP A 80 6.38 3.69 -7.56
N HIS A 81 6.13 4.21 -8.77
CA HIS A 81 6.92 5.30 -9.34
C HIS A 81 6.81 6.57 -8.47
N TYR A 82 5.62 6.89 -7.97
CA TYR A 82 5.44 7.98 -7.01
C TYR A 82 6.24 7.79 -5.71
N ARG A 83 6.32 6.58 -5.18
CA ARG A 83 7.09 6.26 -3.97
C ARG A 83 8.59 6.21 -4.20
N CYS A 84 9.01 5.68 -5.35
CA CYS A 84 10.39 5.42 -5.74
C CYS A 84 10.68 5.99 -7.13
N PRO A 85 10.69 7.33 -7.28
CA PRO A 85 10.76 7.98 -8.61
C PRO A 85 12.06 7.72 -9.36
N GLU A 86 13.14 7.41 -8.65
CA GLU A 86 14.45 7.12 -9.23
C GLU A 86 14.63 5.64 -9.62
N ASN A 87 13.66 4.77 -9.29
CA ASN A 87 13.78 3.35 -9.61
C ASN A 87 13.28 3.08 -11.04
N PRO A 88 14.15 2.60 -11.96
CA PRO A 88 13.77 2.37 -13.36
C PRO A 88 12.79 1.20 -13.57
N GLU A 89 12.49 0.41 -12.53
CA GLU A 89 11.51 -0.69 -12.57
C GLU A 89 10.06 -0.19 -12.70
N PHE A 90 9.81 1.07 -12.31
CA PHE A 90 8.48 1.65 -12.30
C PHE A 90 8.38 2.85 -13.22
N GLU A 91 7.31 2.84 -13.97
CA GLU A 91 6.83 3.92 -14.82
C GLU A 91 5.32 4.01 -14.63
N GLY A 92 4.73 5.11 -15.09
CA GLY A 92 3.29 5.31 -15.04
C GLY A 92 2.91 6.73 -14.64
N PRO A 93 1.63 7.10 -14.81
CA PRO A 93 1.15 8.41 -14.42
C PRO A 93 1.26 8.58 -12.90
N ALA A 94 1.60 9.80 -12.47
CA ALA A 94 1.58 10.14 -11.05
C ALA A 94 0.13 10.00 -10.52
N PRO A 95 -0.06 9.33 -9.37
CA PRO A 95 -1.37 9.26 -8.74
C PRO A 95 -1.83 10.65 -8.27
N ASP A 96 -3.13 10.94 -8.37
CA ASP A 96 -3.74 12.17 -7.82
C ASP A 96 -3.84 12.06 -6.29
N VAL A 97 -2.70 12.16 -5.60
CA VAL A 97 -2.61 12.11 -4.13
C VAL A 97 -3.07 13.44 -3.55
N ARG A 98 -4.17 13.40 -2.80
CA ARG A 98 -4.81 14.56 -2.19
C ARG A 98 -4.55 14.70 -0.69
N GLY A 99 -4.04 13.65 -0.07
CA GLY A 99 -3.61 13.65 1.32
C GLY A 99 -2.97 12.34 1.71
N PHE A 100 -2.20 12.35 2.80
CA PHE A 100 -1.61 11.14 3.36
C PHE A 100 -1.43 11.27 4.87
N ALA A 101 -1.30 10.12 5.55
CA ALA A 101 -0.84 10.02 6.93
C ALA A 101 0.07 8.79 7.06
N ARG A 102 1.16 8.94 7.81
CA ARG A 102 2.15 7.87 8.05
C ARG A 102 2.18 7.52 9.53
N THR A 103 2.28 6.24 9.84
CA THR A 103 2.37 5.76 11.21
C THR A 103 3.83 5.70 11.67
N VAL A 104 4.03 5.48 12.98
CA VAL A 104 5.36 5.21 13.55
C VAL A 104 6.03 3.95 13.00
N HIS A 105 5.28 3.08 12.31
CA HIS A 105 5.78 1.85 11.68
C HIS A 105 6.08 2.04 10.18
N TRP A 106 5.93 3.26 9.67
CA TRP A 106 6.28 3.57 8.30
C TRP A 106 7.77 3.35 8.04
N PHE A 107 8.08 2.80 6.87
CA PHE A 107 9.43 2.70 6.34
C PHE A 107 9.43 3.14 4.88
N ASN A 108 10.59 3.51 4.35
CA ASN A 108 10.73 3.88 2.95
C ASN A 108 10.57 2.64 2.04
N PRO A 109 9.52 2.54 1.20
CA PRO A 109 9.29 1.37 0.35
C PRO A 109 10.46 1.04 -0.59
N CYS A 110 11.27 2.03 -0.95
CA CYS A 110 12.42 1.83 -1.83
C CYS A 110 13.53 0.98 -1.17
N ASP A 111 13.56 0.90 0.17
CA ASP A 111 14.50 0.03 0.89
C ASP A 111 14.21 -1.47 0.65
N LEU A 112 12.97 -1.83 0.28
CA LEU A 112 12.62 -3.20 -0.12
C LEU A 112 13.15 -3.59 -1.50
N LEU A 113 13.65 -2.62 -2.26
CA LEU A 113 14.05 -2.83 -3.64
C LEU A 113 15.57 -2.97 -3.79
N LYS A 114 16.31 -2.62 -2.74
CA LYS A 114 17.77 -2.67 -2.71
C LYS A 114 18.27 -4.13 -2.80
N PRO A 115 19.37 -4.39 -3.52
CA PRO A 115 20.05 -5.68 -3.47
C PRO A 115 20.39 -6.05 -2.02
N GLY A 116 20.16 -7.32 -1.65
CA GLY A 116 20.43 -7.80 -0.30
C GLY A 116 19.45 -7.30 0.77
N THR A 117 18.30 -6.72 0.38
CA THR A 117 17.24 -6.43 1.36
C THR A 117 16.83 -7.70 2.09
N ARG A 118 16.37 -7.54 3.34
CA ARG A 118 15.97 -8.66 4.18
C ARG A 118 14.82 -9.45 3.55
N SER A 119 14.77 -10.73 3.84
CA SER A 119 13.70 -11.65 3.49
C SER A 119 13.60 -12.70 4.59
N GLU A 120 12.38 -13.13 4.89
CA GLU A 120 12.09 -14.28 5.75
C GLU A 120 12.32 -15.60 5.00
N TYR A 121 12.33 -15.56 3.67
CA TYR A 121 12.67 -16.73 2.84
C TYR A 121 14.17 -16.91 2.68
N LYS A 122 14.61 -18.17 2.65
CA LYS A 122 16.00 -18.50 2.25
C LYS A 122 16.23 -18.18 0.78
N GLU A 123 17.48 -17.97 0.40
CA GLU A 123 17.86 -17.55 -0.95
C GLU A 123 17.42 -18.54 -2.02
N GLU A 124 17.51 -19.84 -1.73
CA GLU A 124 17.08 -20.92 -2.62
C GLU A 124 15.55 -21.03 -2.77
N PHE A 125 14.77 -20.38 -1.89
CA PHE A 125 13.31 -20.43 -1.88
C PHE A 125 12.63 -19.10 -2.18
N ARG A 126 13.38 -18.11 -2.69
CA ARG A 126 12.86 -16.77 -2.97
C ARG A 126 13.12 -16.31 -4.38
N LYS A 127 12.16 -15.60 -4.97
CA LYS A 127 12.33 -14.83 -6.22
C LYS A 127 11.97 -13.37 -5.99
N ARG A 128 12.67 -12.46 -6.69
CA ARG A 128 12.38 -11.03 -6.60
C ARG A 128 11.02 -10.76 -7.26
N GLN A 129 10.11 -10.10 -6.54
CA GLN A 129 8.84 -9.65 -7.10
C GLN A 129 8.92 -8.18 -7.48
N ARG A 130 8.37 -7.82 -8.63
CA ARG A 130 8.26 -6.42 -9.02
C ARG A 130 7.45 -5.62 -8.00
N GLY A 131 8.07 -4.58 -7.43
CA GLY A 131 7.46 -3.72 -6.42
C GLY A 131 7.10 -4.40 -5.10
N GLY A 132 8.00 -5.19 -4.48
CA GLY A 132 7.66 -5.88 -3.23
C GLY A 132 8.74 -6.59 -2.41
N GLY A 133 10.01 -6.55 -2.79
CA GLY A 133 11.01 -7.45 -2.20
C GLY A 133 10.92 -8.86 -2.79
N TYR A 134 10.70 -9.89 -1.96
CA TYR A 134 10.72 -11.28 -2.41
C TYR A 134 9.38 -11.99 -2.22
N VAL A 135 9.15 -13.03 -3.02
CA VAL A 135 8.05 -14.01 -2.85
C VAL A 135 8.63 -15.42 -2.87
N CYS A 136 7.91 -16.37 -2.25
CA CYS A 136 8.26 -17.78 -2.33
C CYS A 136 8.20 -18.26 -3.80
N VAL A 137 9.14 -19.12 -4.22
CA VAL A 137 9.17 -19.62 -5.62
C VAL A 137 7.90 -20.41 -5.98
N ASP A 138 7.28 -21.06 -5.00
CA ASP A 138 6.07 -21.90 -5.15
C ASP A 138 4.75 -21.13 -4.95
N ALA A 139 4.81 -19.86 -4.57
CA ALA A 139 3.62 -19.01 -4.57
C ALA A 139 3.29 -18.71 -6.04
N SER A 140 2.27 -19.38 -6.58
CA SER A 140 1.73 -19.10 -7.91
C SER A 140 1.52 -17.61 -8.09
N GLU A 141 1.99 -17.08 -9.22
CA GLU A 141 1.67 -15.71 -9.65
C GLU A 141 0.20 -15.71 -10.07
N GLU A 142 -0.69 -15.28 -9.18
CA GLU A 142 -2.05 -14.84 -9.54
C GLU A 142 -2.06 -13.34 -9.86
#